data_AF-A0A7K2EC72-F1
#
_entry.id   AF-A0A7K2EC72-F1
#
_cell.length_a   1.000
_cell.length_b   1.000
_cell.length_c   1.000
_cell.angle_alpha   90.00
_cell.angle_beta   90.00
_cell.angle_gamma   90.00
#
_symmetry.space_group_name_H-M   'P 1'
#
loop_
_entity.id
_entity.type
_entity.pdbx_description
1 polymer ?
#
loop_
_entity_poly.entity_id
_entity_poly.type
_entity_poly.pdbx_seq_one_letter_code
_entity_poly.pdbx_strand_id
1 'polypeptide(L)'
;MMLRIFQNTAIATGIAVAALIVALIALFSPLRESSSRGGGLDPVTVGVPQQPAETVAFVQEALDFYDSEGRQATIDHYNSPDSADGQNYLFILDEDGVLVAHLNQELLGRDVHTSFGVDVDGNRFGLLMLEATSDGTWIDYVYLNPHTGFRELKHSWVVGHDGLIFGSGWYELQRPSIVEFV
;
A
#
# COMPACT_ATOMS: atom_id res chain seq x y z
N MET A 1 59.36 24.96 11.83
CA MET A 1 59.69 24.54 10.45
C MET A 1 59.43 23.06 10.36
N MET A 2 58.52 22.72 9.45
CA MET A 2 57.90 21.43 9.18
C MET A 2 58.84 20.56 8.36
N LEU A 3 58.98 19.26 8.64
CA LEU A 3 58.80 18.18 7.65
C LEU A 3 59.00 16.77 8.25
N ARG A 4 58.04 15.89 7.94
CA ARG A 4 58.08 14.42 8.10
C ARG A 4 59.06 13.80 7.10
N ILE A 5 59.45 12.53 7.30
CA ILE A 5 59.24 11.41 6.33
C ILE A 5 59.64 10.05 6.94
N PHE A 6 58.67 9.13 6.83
CA PHE A 6 58.64 7.67 6.70
C PHE A 6 59.90 6.80 6.81
N GLN A 7 59.75 5.67 7.55
CA GLN A 7 60.01 4.26 7.17
C GLN A 7 59.03 3.40 8.04
N ASN A 8 58.48 2.23 7.70
CA ASN A 8 58.87 1.15 6.79
C ASN A 8 57.64 0.22 6.51
N THR A 9 57.68 -0.42 5.34
CA THR A 9 56.96 -1.58 4.76
C THR A 9 56.85 -2.78 5.76
N ALA A 10 55.97 -3.82 5.72
CA ALA A 10 55.21 -4.50 4.66
C ALA A 10 54.34 -5.67 5.23
N ILE A 11 53.35 -6.15 4.44
CA ILE A 11 52.88 -7.55 4.21
C ILE A 11 51.90 -8.26 5.19
N ALA A 12 50.66 -8.43 4.67
CA ALA A 12 49.81 -9.64 4.51
C ALA A 12 49.04 -10.39 5.63
N THR A 13 47.77 -10.66 5.26
CA THR A 13 46.92 -11.87 5.48
C THR A 13 46.47 -12.32 6.87
N GLY A 14 45.15 -12.57 6.99
CA GLY A 14 44.52 -13.36 8.06
C GLY A 14 43.04 -12.96 8.24
N ILE A 15 42.10 -13.59 7.54
CA ILE A 15 41.22 -14.69 8.01
C ILE A 15 40.32 -14.29 9.18
N ALA A 16 39.01 -14.49 8.94
CA ALA A 16 37.87 -14.34 9.82
C ALA A 16 38.04 -14.93 11.23
N VAL A 17 37.48 -14.25 12.22
CA VAL A 17 36.95 -14.88 13.43
C VAL A 17 35.62 -14.20 13.78
N ALA A 18 34.54 -14.96 13.61
CA ALA A 18 33.24 -14.68 14.19
C ALA A 18 33.32 -14.80 15.73
N ALA A 19 32.71 -13.87 16.46
CA ALA A 19 32.42 -14.04 17.87
C ALA A 19 31.11 -13.32 18.24
N LEU A 20 30.05 -14.10 18.07
CA LEU A 20 28.86 -14.20 18.90
C LEU A 20 28.95 -13.47 20.27
N ILE A 21 28.12 -12.45 20.49
CA ILE A 21 27.70 -12.05 21.85
C ILE A 21 26.18 -12.12 21.90
N VAL A 22 25.71 -13.18 22.55
CA VAL A 22 24.34 -13.38 23.02
C VAL A 22 24.16 -12.52 24.27
N ALA A 23 23.21 -11.58 24.25
CA ALA A 23 22.71 -10.92 25.45
C ALA A 23 21.21 -11.18 25.58
N LEU A 24 20.91 -11.88 26.67
CA LEU A 24 19.63 -12.44 27.10
C LEU A 24 18.83 -11.34 27.83
N ILE A 25 17.70 -10.90 27.29
CA ILE A 25 16.62 -10.27 28.08
C ILE A 25 15.31 -10.94 27.67
N ALA A 26 14.94 -11.95 28.44
CA ALA A 26 13.59 -12.50 28.47
C ALA A 26 12.89 -11.91 29.69
N LEU A 27 11.82 -11.13 29.49
CA LEU A 27 10.84 -10.79 30.52
C LEU A 27 9.49 -10.56 29.85
N PHE A 28 8.56 -11.49 30.11
CA PHE A 28 7.12 -11.44 29.88
C PHE A 28 6.60 -11.51 28.43
N SER A 29 6.64 -12.71 27.86
CA SER A 29 5.53 -13.20 27.03
C SER A 29 4.95 -14.44 27.73
N PRO A 30 3.65 -14.50 28.04
CA PRO A 30 3.07 -15.76 28.48
C PRO A 30 3.07 -16.72 27.29
N LEU A 31 3.66 -17.89 27.50
CA LEU A 31 3.64 -19.02 26.58
C LEU A 31 2.18 -19.37 26.25
N ARG A 32 1.74 -19.12 25.01
CA ARG A 32 0.51 -19.74 24.52
C ARG A 32 0.81 -21.20 24.19
N GLU A 33 0.39 -22.04 25.11
CA GLU A 33 0.40 -23.49 25.07
C GLU A 33 -0.12 -24.03 23.72
N SER A 34 0.72 -24.75 22.98
CA SER A 34 0.31 -25.52 21.82
C SER A 34 -0.17 -26.89 22.28
N SER A 35 -1.48 -27.01 22.52
CA SER A 35 -2.13 -28.32 22.50
C SER A 35 -3.55 -28.21 21.96
N SER A 36 -3.76 -28.78 20.77
CA SER A 36 -4.73 -29.87 20.58
C SER A 36 -4.83 -30.26 19.11
N ARG A 37 -4.59 -31.55 18.84
CA ARG A 37 -5.17 -32.26 17.72
C ARG A 37 -6.69 -32.26 17.91
N GLY A 38 -7.42 -31.79 16.90
CA GLY A 38 -8.85 -32.00 16.75
C GLY A 38 -9.27 -31.46 15.40
N GLY A 39 -9.60 -32.34 14.46
CA GLY A 39 -10.15 -31.95 13.16
C GLY A 39 -11.47 -31.22 13.37
N GLY A 40 -11.45 -29.92 13.14
CA GLY A 40 -12.59 -29.03 13.05
C GLY A 40 -12.16 -27.93 12.11
N LEU A 41 -13.01 -27.61 11.13
CA LEU A 41 -12.77 -26.51 10.21
C LEU A 41 -12.44 -25.28 11.06
N ASP A 42 -11.22 -24.76 10.95
CA ASP A 42 -10.91 -23.45 11.49
C ASP A 42 -11.99 -22.52 10.93
N PRO A 43 -12.71 -21.76 11.78
CA PRO A 43 -13.62 -20.78 11.26
C PRO A 43 -12.76 -19.88 10.39
N VAL A 44 -13.06 -19.83 9.08
CA VAL A 44 -12.61 -18.75 8.22
C VAL A 44 -12.87 -17.51 9.05
N THR A 45 -11.81 -16.85 9.49
CA THR A 45 -11.90 -15.60 10.21
C THR A 45 -12.53 -14.63 9.22
N VAL A 46 -13.85 -14.58 9.18
CA VAL A 46 -14.61 -13.56 8.47
C VAL A 46 -14.33 -12.31 9.29
N GLY A 47 -13.24 -11.63 8.94
CA GLY A 47 -12.69 -10.51 9.67
C GLY A 47 -13.73 -9.40 9.77
N VAL A 48 -14.02 -8.99 10.99
CA VAL A 48 -14.51 -7.65 11.29
C VAL A 48 -13.42 -6.65 10.80
N PRO A 49 -13.78 -5.48 10.24
CA PRO A 49 -13.09 -4.86 9.10
C PRO A 49 -11.80 -4.14 9.49
N GLN A 50 -10.65 -4.77 9.25
CA GLN A 50 -9.34 -4.09 9.32
C GLN A 50 -9.02 -3.30 8.04
N GLN A 51 -9.65 -3.67 6.92
CA GLN A 51 -9.39 -3.07 5.61
C GLN A 51 -9.56 -1.54 5.59
N PRO A 52 -10.59 -0.93 6.21
CA PRO A 52 -10.70 0.52 6.25
C PRO A 52 -9.53 1.20 6.97
N ALA A 53 -9.11 0.67 8.12
CA ALA A 53 -8.01 1.25 8.91
C ALA A 53 -6.66 1.06 8.20
N GLU A 54 -6.43 -0.12 7.61
CA GLU A 54 -5.24 -0.41 6.80
C GLU A 54 -5.15 0.50 5.55
N THR A 55 -6.27 0.71 4.85
CA THR A 55 -6.32 1.62 3.70
C THR A 55 -6.01 3.06 4.11
N VAL A 56 -6.59 3.56 5.21
CA VAL A 56 -6.30 4.91 5.72
C VAL A 56 -4.81 5.02 6.09
N ALA A 57 -4.26 4.02 6.79
CA ALA A 57 -2.85 4.01 7.17
C ALA A 57 -1.92 3.99 5.95
N PHE A 58 -2.26 3.23 4.90
CA PHE A 58 -1.48 3.16 3.68
C PHE A 58 -1.46 4.50 2.91
N VAL A 59 -2.61 5.20 2.85
CA VAL A 59 -2.65 6.55 2.28
C VAL A 59 -1.86 7.54 3.14
N GLN A 60 -1.93 7.42 4.48
CA GLN A 60 -1.13 8.25 5.37
C GLN A 60 0.37 8.04 5.19
N GLU A 61 0.83 6.80 5.01
CA GLU A 61 2.23 6.50 4.71
C GLU A 61 2.70 7.17 3.41
N ALA A 62 1.85 7.19 2.38
CA ALA A 62 2.14 7.88 1.12
C ALA A 62 2.24 9.39 1.29
N LEU A 63 1.39 9.99 2.13
CA LEU A 63 1.44 11.41 2.47
C LEU A 63 2.70 11.74 3.28
N ASP A 64 3.07 10.91 4.26
CA ASP A 64 4.29 11.08 5.04
C ASP A 64 5.54 10.99 4.15
N PHE A 65 5.54 10.07 3.17
CA PHE A 65 6.60 9.95 2.17
C PHE A 65 6.67 11.18 1.26
N TYR A 66 5.52 11.74 0.87
CA TYR A 66 5.45 13.00 0.13
C TYR A 66 6.06 14.15 0.93
N ASP A 67 5.70 14.28 2.20
CA ASP A 67 6.21 15.34 3.07
C ASP A 67 7.73 15.24 3.28
N SER A 68 8.29 14.02 3.27
CA SER A 68 9.73 13.81 3.47
C SER A 68 10.57 13.89 2.20
N GLU A 69 10.12 13.27 1.10
CA GLU A 69 10.90 13.10 -0.14
C GLU A 69 10.44 14.01 -1.28
N GLY A 70 9.22 14.54 -1.17
CA GLY A 70 8.63 15.46 -2.13
C GLY A 70 7.90 14.80 -3.29
N ARG A 71 7.27 15.66 -4.11
CA ARG A 71 6.36 15.28 -5.19
C ARG A 71 6.92 14.28 -6.20
N GLN A 72 8.07 14.58 -6.80
CA GLN A 72 8.59 13.74 -7.88
C GLN A 72 9.02 12.36 -7.38
N ALA A 73 9.69 12.30 -6.23
CA ALA A 73 10.10 11.04 -5.63
C ALA A 73 8.89 10.16 -5.29
N THR A 74 7.80 10.76 -4.80
CA THR A 74 6.54 10.07 -4.51
C THR A 74 5.90 9.50 -5.77
N ILE A 75 5.77 10.32 -6.83
CA ILE A 75 5.22 9.87 -8.11
C ILE A 75 6.06 8.73 -8.70
N ASP A 76 7.38 8.85 -8.66
CA ASP A 76 8.29 7.83 -9.19
C ASP A 76 8.19 6.52 -8.37
N HIS A 77 8.09 6.61 -7.05
CA HIS A 77 7.93 5.46 -6.16
C HIS A 77 6.64 4.68 -6.47
N TYR A 78 5.50 5.37 -6.55
CA TYR A 78 4.19 4.75 -6.80
C TYR A 78 3.92 4.43 -8.28
N ASN A 79 4.85 4.75 -9.18
CA ASN A 79 4.92 4.24 -10.54
C ASN A 79 5.76 2.95 -10.67
N SER A 80 6.06 2.30 -9.54
CA SER A 80 6.74 1.00 -9.50
C SER A 80 5.77 -0.14 -9.20
N PRO A 81 5.91 -1.32 -9.83
CA PRO A 81 5.18 -2.53 -9.44
C PRO A 81 5.38 -2.94 -7.98
N ASP A 82 6.53 -2.57 -7.40
CA ASP A 82 6.89 -2.92 -6.01
C ASP A 82 6.22 -2.01 -4.97
N SER A 83 5.46 -0.99 -5.39
CA SER A 83 4.81 -0.03 -4.50
C SER A 83 3.48 -0.52 -3.88
N ALA A 84 3.08 -1.76 -4.17
CA ALA A 84 1.86 -2.35 -3.64
C ALA A 84 2.15 -3.19 -2.39
N ASP A 85 1.25 -3.14 -1.41
CA ASP A 85 1.29 -3.99 -0.22
C ASP A 85 0.04 -4.87 -0.16
N GLY A 86 0.20 -6.15 -0.52
CA GLY A 86 -0.90 -7.10 -0.64
C GLY A 86 -1.94 -6.62 -1.66
N GLN A 87 -3.15 -6.33 -1.18
CA GLN A 87 -4.23 -5.79 -2.01
C GLN A 87 -4.26 -4.25 -2.08
N ASN A 88 -3.51 -3.57 -1.21
CA ASN A 88 -3.47 -2.13 -1.16
C ASN A 88 -2.51 -1.60 -2.22
N TYR A 89 -3.00 -0.65 -3.01
CA TYR A 89 -2.18 0.05 -3.97
C TYR A 89 -2.63 1.50 -4.09
N LEU A 90 -1.67 2.37 -4.36
CA LEU A 90 -1.92 3.80 -4.48
C LEU A 90 -2.29 4.19 -5.91
N PHE A 91 -3.17 5.17 -6.02
CA PHE A 91 -3.36 5.99 -7.20
C PHE A 91 -3.19 7.47 -6.81
N ILE A 92 -2.53 8.25 -7.66
CA ILE A 92 -2.38 9.69 -7.47
C ILE A 92 -2.92 10.39 -8.71
N LEU A 93 -3.90 11.29 -8.50
CA LEU A 93 -4.35 12.24 -9.52
C LEU A 93 -3.68 13.60 -9.28
N ASP A 94 -3.44 14.35 -10.35
CA ASP A 94 -3.13 15.77 -10.23
C ASP A 94 -4.39 16.63 -10.08
N GLU A 95 -4.19 17.95 -9.93
CA GLU A 95 -5.24 18.96 -9.77
C GLU A 95 -6.25 19.02 -10.92
N ASP A 96 -5.86 18.58 -12.11
CA ASP A 96 -6.72 18.50 -13.29
C ASP A 96 -7.41 17.14 -13.42
N GLY A 97 -7.18 16.22 -12.47
CA GLY A 97 -7.78 14.90 -12.47
C GLY A 97 -7.12 13.90 -13.42
N VAL A 98 -5.85 14.13 -13.79
CA VAL A 98 -5.06 13.20 -14.58
C VAL A 98 -4.33 12.22 -13.66
N LEU A 99 -4.38 10.93 -13.98
CA LEU A 99 -3.65 9.90 -13.24
C LEU A 99 -2.14 10.01 -13.49
N VAL A 100 -1.40 10.42 -12.46
CA VAL A 100 0.06 10.66 -12.52
C VAL A 100 0.88 9.58 -11.82
N ALA A 101 0.29 8.81 -10.90
CA ALA A 101 0.95 7.64 -10.31
C ALA A 101 0.00 6.46 -10.15
N HIS A 102 0.45 5.28 -10.59
CA HIS A 102 -0.25 4.01 -10.45
C HIS A 102 0.69 2.84 -10.81
N LEU A 103 0.62 1.71 -10.10
CA LEU A 103 1.49 0.55 -10.42
C LEU A 103 1.30 0.02 -11.85
N ASN A 104 0.06 0.09 -12.38
CA ASN A 104 -0.25 -0.21 -13.77
C ASN A 104 0.02 1.02 -14.64
N GLN A 105 1.17 1.01 -15.29
CA GLN A 105 1.67 2.09 -16.15
C GLN A 105 0.79 2.37 -17.38
N GLU A 106 -0.05 1.42 -17.80
CA GLU A 106 -0.99 1.63 -18.93
C GLU A 106 -2.12 2.61 -18.60
N LEU A 107 -2.34 2.89 -17.30
CA LEU A 107 -3.37 3.83 -16.86
C LEU A 107 -2.88 5.27 -16.72
N LEU A 108 -1.57 5.53 -16.82
CA LEU A 108 -1.03 6.87 -16.64
C LEU A 108 -1.49 7.82 -17.75
N GLY A 109 -1.73 9.08 -17.39
CA GLY A 109 -2.24 10.11 -18.30
C GLY A 109 -3.75 10.00 -18.58
N ARG A 110 -4.47 9.07 -17.94
CA ARG A 110 -5.92 8.97 -18.07
C ARG A 110 -6.61 10.03 -17.22
N ASP A 111 -7.63 10.65 -17.81
CA ASP A 111 -8.36 11.79 -17.25
C ASP A 111 -9.72 11.33 -16.69
N VAL A 112 -9.97 11.65 -15.40
CA VAL A 112 -11.20 11.28 -14.68
C VAL A 112 -12.49 11.95 -15.20
N HIS A 113 -12.39 13.03 -15.97
CA HIS A 113 -13.53 13.65 -16.64
C HIS A 113 -14.09 12.79 -17.79
N THR A 114 -13.29 11.84 -18.28
CA THR A 114 -13.65 10.89 -19.35
C THR A 114 -14.32 9.62 -18.81
N SER A 115 -14.51 8.60 -19.67
CA SER A 115 -15.01 7.28 -19.25
C SER A 115 -14.09 6.57 -18.24
N PHE A 116 -12.87 7.04 -18.04
CA PHE A 116 -11.97 6.50 -17.02
C PHE A 116 -12.49 6.71 -15.59
N GLY A 117 -13.14 7.86 -15.30
CA GLY A 117 -13.68 8.19 -13.98
C GLY A 117 -15.16 7.81 -13.80
N VAL A 118 -15.66 6.87 -14.61
CA VAL A 118 -17.06 6.41 -14.57
C VAL A 118 -17.10 4.89 -14.41
N ASP A 119 -17.82 4.39 -13.42
CA ASP A 119 -17.99 2.94 -13.23
C ASP A 119 -19.07 2.35 -14.15
N VAL A 120 -19.30 1.04 -14.02
CA VAL A 120 -20.27 0.31 -14.87
C VAL A 120 -21.72 0.67 -14.60
N ASP A 121 -22.02 1.23 -13.43
CA ASP A 121 -23.37 1.66 -13.05
C ASP A 121 -23.62 3.13 -13.42
N GLY A 122 -22.61 3.81 -13.96
CA GLY A 122 -22.67 5.22 -14.37
C GLY A 122 -22.27 6.19 -13.27
N ASN A 123 -21.76 5.72 -12.13
CA ASN A 123 -21.29 6.59 -11.06
C ASN A 123 -20.00 7.31 -11.51
N ARG A 124 -20.00 8.64 -11.45
CA ARG A 124 -18.85 9.49 -11.79
C ARG A 124 -17.88 9.60 -10.61
N PHE A 125 -17.37 8.47 -10.15
CA PHE A 125 -16.48 8.39 -8.98
C PHE A 125 -15.24 9.29 -9.11
N GLY A 126 -14.72 9.45 -10.33
CA GLY A 126 -13.56 10.28 -10.59
C GLY A 126 -13.81 11.76 -10.29
N LEU A 127 -15.02 12.27 -10.51
CA LEU A 127 -15.37 13.64 -10.14
C LEU A 127 -15.52 13.79 -8.62
N LEU A 128 -16.03 12.76 -7.94
CA LEU A 128 -16.10 12.76 -6.47
C LEU A 128 -14.69 12.79 -5.84
N MET A 129 -13.69 12.15 -6.47
CA MET A 129 -12.30 12.21 -6.02
C MET A 129 -11.72 13.62 -6.08
N LEU A 130 -12.13 14.43 -7.07
CA LEU A 130 -11.70 15.83 -7.19
C LEU A 130 -12.22 16.73 -6.06
N GLU A 131 -13.24 16.28 -5.33
CA GLU A 131 -13.80 16.99 -4.18
C GLU A 131 -13.08 16.62 -2.86
N ALA A 132 -12.08 15.73 -2.90
CA ALA A 132 -11.34 15.29 -1.72
C ALA A 132 -10.59 16.45 -1.05
N THR A 133 -10.76 16.58 0.26
CA THR A 133 -10.04 17.55 1.09
C THR A 133 -8.88 16.88 1.82
N SER A 134 -8.10 17.67 2.57
CA SER A 134 -7.05 17.16 3.46
C SER A 134 -7.58 16.28 4.60
N ASP A 135 -8.87 16.37 4.93
CA ASP A 135 -9.50 15.54 5.97
C ASP A 135 -9.82 14.12 5.44
N GLY A 136 -9.73 13.95 4.12
CA GLY A 136 -10.04 12.71 3.42
C GLY A 136 -11.54 12.42 3.29
N THR A 137 -11.86 11.57 2.31
CA THR A 137 -13.23 11.13 2.05
C THR A 137 -13.27 9.68 1.56
N TRP A 138 -14.34 8.97 1.90
CA TRP A 138 -14.60 7.63 1.39
C TRP A 138 -15.44 7.71 0.11
N ILE A 139 -15.03 6.98 -0.93
CA ILE A 139 -15.72 6.89 -2.21
C ILE A 139 -15.88 5.43 -2.59
N ASP A 140 -17.12 5.03 -2.80
CA ASP A 140 -17.50 3.69 -3.21
C ASP A 140 -17.83 3.65 -4.70
N TYR A 141 -17.27 2.69 -5.41
CA TYR A 141 -17.49 2.53 -6.86
C TYR A 141 -17.11 1.13 -7.34
N VAL A 142 -17.69 0.70 -8.46
CA VAL A 142 -17.35 -0.60 -9.04
C VAL A 142 -16.10 -0.50 -9.91
N TYR A 143 -15.07 -1.25 -9.58
CA TYR A 143 -13.80 -1.24 -10.33
C TYR A 143 -13.27 -2.65 -10.60
N LEU A 144 -12.37 -2.77 -11.57
CA LEU A 144 -11.72 -4.04 -11.87
C LEU A 144 -10.77 -4.39 -10.73
N ASN A 145 -11.06 -5.46 -9.99
CA ASN A 145 -10.13 -6.01 -9.00
C ASN A 145 -9.01 -6.75 -9.74
N PRO A 146 -7.74 -6.31 -9.64
CA PRO A 146 -6.63 -6.96 -10.34
C PRO A 146 -6.33 -8.37 -9.83
N HIS A 147 -6.78 -8.74 -8.63
CA HIS A 147 -6.57 -10.07 -8.06
C HIS A 147 -7.56 -11.11 -8.57
N THR A 148 -8.83 -10.71 -8.74
CA THR A 148 -9.90 -11.62 -9.17
C THR A 148 -10.21 -11.51 -10.66
N GLY A 149 -9.86 -10.39 -11.29
CA GLY A 149 -10.22 -10.09 -12.68
C GLY A 149 -11.69 -9.71 -12.87
N PHE A 150 -12.47 -9.61 -11.79
CA PHE A 150 -13.88 -9.22 -11.83
C PHE A 150 -14.07 -7.76 -11.45
N ARG A 151 -15.21 -7.21 -11.86
CA ARG A 151 -15.66 -5.89 -11.44
C ARG A 151 -16.37 -6.03 -10.10
N GLU A 152 -15.81 -5.42 -9.07
CA GLU A 152 -16.23 -5.57 -7.68
C GLU A 152 -16.40 -4.19 -7.04
N LEU A 153 -17.20 -4.11 -5.98
CA LEU A 153 -17.35 -2.88 -5.23
C LEU A 153 -16.02 -2.58 -4.52
N LYS A 154 -15.47 -1.41 -4.78
CA LYS A 154 -14.26 -0.89 -4.14
C LYS A 154 -14.64 0.23 -3.19
N HIS A 155 -14.04 0.24 -2.02
CA HIS A 155 -14.12 1.31 -1.03
C HIS A 155 -12.77 2.02 -0.97
N SER A 156 -12.69 3.24 -1.50
CA SER A 156 -11.44 4.01 -1.54
C SER A 156 -11.44 5.15 -0.53
N TRP A 157 -10.36 5.27 0.23
CA TRP A 157 -10.04 6.46 1.01
C TRP A 157 -9.21 7.40 0.15
N VAL A 158 -9.64 8.66 0.06
CA VAL A 158 -9.06 9.63 -0.87
C VAL A 158 -8.79 10.95 -0.14
N VAL A 159 -7.57 11.47 -0.25
CA VAL A 159 -7.10 12.67 0.47
C VAL A 159 -6.48 13.66 -0.52
N GLY A 160 -6.90 14.92 -0.46
CA GLY A 160 -6.27 16.01 -1.19
C GLY A 160 -5.06 16.56 -0.44
N HIS A 161 -3.93 16.72 -1.11
CA HIS A 161 -2.69 17.28 -0.54
C HIS A 161 -1.84 17.96 -1.62
N ASP A 162 -1.53 19.25 -1.44
CA ASP A 162 -0.64 20.05 -2.30
C ASP A 162 -0.93 19.95 -3.82
N GLY A 163 -2.20 20.09 -4.20
CA GLY A 163 -2.64 20.00 -5.61
C GLY A 163 -2.65 18.57 -6.17
N LEU A 164 -2.44 17.56 -5.33
CA LEU A 164 -2.59 16.15 -5.69
C LEU A 164 -3.74 15.52 -4.90
N ILE A 165 -4.23 14.40 -5.41
CA ILE A 165 -5.23 13.57 -4.76
C ILE A 165 -4.67 12.16 -4.62
N PHE A 166 -4.45 11.74 -3.39
CA PHE A 166 -3.93 10.44 -3.02
C PHE A 166 -5.08 9.51 -2.69
N GLY A 167 -5.07 8.28 -3.22
CA GLY A 167 -6.07 7.31 -2.84
C GLY A 167 -5.60 5.87 -2.88
N SER A 168 -6.20 5.06 -2.02
CA SER A 168 -6.09 3.61 -1.99
C SER A 168 -7.44 3.04 -1.58
N GLY A 169 -7.66 1.75 -1.80
CA GLY A 169 -8.92 1.13 -1.41
C GLY A 169 -8.90 -0.38 -1.47
N TRP A 170 -9.90 -0.97 -0.84
CA TRP A 170 -10.10 -2.41 -0.76
C TRP A 170 -11.37 -2.82 -1.49
N TYR A 171 -11.42 -4.10 -1.90
CA TYR A 171 -12.56 -4.65 -2.62
C TYR A 171 -13.43 -5.49 -1.69
N GLU A 172 -14.74 -5.27 -1.73
CA GLU A 172 -15.67 -6.17 -1.07
C GLU A 172 -15.73 -7.48 -1.85
N LEU A 173 -15.27 -8.56 -1.20
CA LEU A 173 -15.33 -9.91 -1.74
C LEU A 173 -16.80 -10.27 -1.98
N GLN A 174 -17.22 -10.33 -3.24
CA GLN A 174 -18.54 -10.84 -3.57
C GLN A 174 -18.62 -12.29 -3.11
N ARG A 175 -19.37 -12.55 -2.04
CA ARG A 175 -19.73 -13.93 -1.71
C ARG A 175 -20.56 -14.45 -2.88
N PRO A 176 -20.18 -15.57 -3.51
CA PRO A 176 -21.06 -16.20 -4.47
C PRO A 176 -22.39 -16.44 -3.76
N SER A 177 -23.47 -15.88 -4.29
CA SER A 177 -24.81 -16.20 -3.84
C SER A 177 -24.94 -17.71 -3.96
N ILE A 178 -24.94 -18.40 -2.83
CA ILE A 178 -25.34 -19.79 -2.74
C ILE A 178 -26.76 -19.86 -3.31
N VAL A 179 -26.85 -20.27 -4.57
CA VAL A 179 -28.11 -20.68 -5.16
C VAL A 179 -28.45 -21.98 -4.44
N GLU A 180 -29.17 -21.88 -3.32
CA GLU A 180 -29.85 -23.03 -2.76
C GLU A 180 -30.87 -23.46 -3.81
N PHE A 181 -30.52 -24.49 -4.58
CA PHE A 181 -31.49 -25.21 -5.38
C PHE A 181 -32.46 -25.88 -4.40
N VAL A 182 -33.64 -25.28 -4.24
CA VAL A 182 -34.81 -25.90 -3.60
C VAL A 182 -35.55 -26.74 -4.63
#